data_AF-A0A4Y3RRT8-F1
#
_entry.id   AF-A0A4Y3RRT8-F1
#
_cell.length_a   1.000
_cell.length_b   1.000
_cell.length_c   1.000
_cell.angle_alpha   90.00
_cell.angle_beta   90.00
_cell.angle_gamma   90.00
#
_symmetry.space_group_name_H-M   'P 1'
#
loop_
_entity.id
_entity.type
_entity.pdbx_description
1 polymer ?
#
loop_
_entity_poly.entity_id
_entity_poly.type
_entity_poly.pdbx_seq_one_letter_code
_entity_poly.pdbx_strand_id
1 'polypeptide(L)'
;MWRRLGRKNEQTLTDALDNPDGHDLYRAQEARADAEDKERRAAQRETQRPVCARCGRQFTDERWEQVAVHRTAVRAGDKSVCGSCRADDVARLEVAAEADRLEAAVPPEPEDDPEPDRRGWFRRRT
;
A
#
# COMPACT_ATOMS: atom_id res chain seq x y z
N MET A 1 44.10 36.42 32.45
CA MET A 1 42.66 36.08 32.29
C MET A 1 42.14 36.91 31.14
N TRP A 2 41.26 36.35 30.30
CA TRP A 2 40.92 36.90 28.98
C TRP A 2 39.41 36.99 28.78
N ARG A 3 38.96 37.92 27.93
CA ARG A 3 37.53 38.18 27.69
C ARG A 3 37.22 38.25 26.19
N ARG A 4 36.49 37.26 25.68
CA ARG A 4 36.03 37.23 24.27
C ARG A 4 34.85 38.18 24.04
N LEU A 5 34.83 38.84 22.89
CA LEU A 5 33.69 39.63 22.43
C LEU A 5 32.44 38.74 22.34
N GLY A 6 31.29 39.21 22.87
CA GLY A 6 30.04 38.43 22.89
C GLY A 6 29.84 37.52 24.11
N ARG A 7 30.83 37.38 25.02
CA ARG A 7 30.67 36.65 26.29
C ARG A 7 30.65 37.60 27.49
N LYS A 8 29.84 37.29 28.51
CA LYS A 8 29.74 38.07 29.75
C LYS A 8 30.84 37.73 30.75
N ASN A 9 31.25 36.46 30.79
CA ASN A 9 32.18 35.92 31.79
C ASN A 9 33.62 35.91 31.27
N GLU A 10 34.57 35.93 32.20
CA GLU A 10 36.00 35.84 31.97
C GLU A 10 36.43 34.38 31.78
N GLN A 11 37.48 34.14 30.98
CA GLN A 11 37.94 32.80 30.58
C GLN A 11 39.46 32.66 30.72
N THR A 12 39.96 31.43 30.74
CA THR A 12 41.40 31.17 30.63
C THR A 12 41.87 31.44 29.19
N LEU A 13 43.19 31.59 28.99
CA LEU A 13 43.73 31.77 27.64
C LEU A 13 43.44 30.55 26.76
N THR A 14 43.54 29.34 27.32
CA THR A 14 43.30 28.07 26.63
C THR A 14 41.85 27.97 26.16
N ASP A 15 40.86 28.16 27.05
CA ASP A 15 39.43 28.16 26.66
C ASP A 15 39.13 29.23 25.59
N ALA A 16 39.78 30.39 25.70
CA ALA A 16 39.64 31.49 24.75
C ALA A 16 40.34 31.23 23.40
N LEU A 17 41.16 30.19 23.27
CA LEU A 17 41.78 29.75 22.00
C LEU A 17 41.05 28.52 21.43
N ASP A 18 40.75 27.52 22.26
CA ASP A 18 40.20 26.21 21.84
C ASP A 18 38.77 26.28 21.25
N ASN A 19 38.06 27.40 21.41
CA ASN A 19 36.71 27.61 20.90
C ASN A 19 35.74 26.46 21.27
N PRO A 20 35.56 26.17 22.57
CA PRO A 20 34.88 24.95 23.05
C PRO A 20 33.46 24.78 22.50
N ASP A 21 32.75 25.88 22.26
CA ASP A 21 31.40 25.87 21.68
C ASP A 21 31.34 25.43 20.21
N GLY A 22 32.48 25.40 19.49
CA GLY A 22 32.51 25.13 18.05
C GLY A 22 31.90 23.78 17.67
N HIS A 23 32.13 22.77 18.51
CA HIS A 23 31.55 21.43 18.32
C HIS A 23 30.03 21.40 18.57
N ASP A 24 29.55 22.13 19.58
CA ASP A 24 28.11 22.20 19.87
C ASP A 24 27.36 23.06 18.85
N LEU A 25 27.96 24.15 18.37
CA LEU A 25 27.44 24.95 17.26
C LEU A 25 27.39 24.15 15.95
N TYR A 26 28.42 23.35 15.67
CA TYR A 26 28.45 22.44 14.52
C TYR A 26 27.33 21.39 14.60
N ARG A 27 27.19 20.69 15.74
CA ARG A 27 26.06 19.75 15.96
C ARG A 27 24.69 20.43 15.83
N ALA A 28 24.56 21.68 16.29
CA ALA A 28 23.31 22.45 16.16
C ALA A 28 23.02 22.87 14.70
N GLN A 29 24.06 23.04 13.87
CA GLN A 29 23.92 23.27 12.43
C GLN A 29 23.53 21.99 11.69
N GLU A 30 24.20 20.87 11.97
CA GLU A 30 23.83 19.55 11.42
C GLU A 30 22.38 19.21 11.75
N ALA A 31 21.96 19.35 13.01
CA ALA A 31 20.58 19.06 13.42
C ALA A 31 19.51 19.88 12.68
N ARG A 32 19.83 21.12 12.27
CA ARG A 32 18.94 21.95 11.44
C ARG A 32 18.91 21.47 9.99
N ALA A 33 20.07 21.21 9.39
CA ALA A 33 20.16 20.66 8.04
C ALA A 33 19.43 19.31 7.92
N ASP A 34 19.56 18.45 8.94
CA ASP A 34 18.85 17.19 9.07
C ASP A 34 17.33 17.36 9.14
N ALA A 35 16.85 18.39 9.86
CA ALA A 35 15.43 18.71 9.96
C ALA A 35 14.87 19.22 8.62
N GLU A 36 15.55 20.18 7.99
CA GLU A 36 15.18 20.73 6.67
C GLU A 36 15.19 19.64 5.57
N ASP A 37 16.14 18.70 5.63
CA ASP A 37 16.23 17.57 4.69
C ASP A 37 15.14 16.51 4.96
N LYS A 38 14.74 16.29 6.23
CA LYS A 38 13.57 15.48 6.58
C LYS A 38 12.27 16.12 6.09
N GLU A 39 12.08 17.42 6.30
CA GLU A 39 10.92 18.18 5.80
C GLU A 39 10.83 18.15 4.27
N ARG A 40 11.94 18.43 3.57
CA ARG A 40 12.03 18.31 2.11
C ARG A 40 11.73 16.90 1.60
N ARG A 41 12.17 15.84 2.30
CA ARG A 41 11.81 14.46 1.95
C ARG A 41 10.32 14.21 2.17
N ALA A 42 9.74 14.67 3.28
CA ALA A 42 8.31 14.52 3.56
C ALA A 42 7.43 15.23 2.50
N ALA A 43 7.77 16.48 2.15
CA ALA A 43 7.06 17.24 1.11
C ALA A 43 7.18 16.58 -0.29
N GLN A 44 8.37 16.07 -0.65
CA GLN A 44 8.55 15.31 -1.90
C GLN A 44 7.80 13.98 -1.89
N ARG A 45 7.74 13.30 -0.73
CA ARG A 45 6.92 12.09 -0.53
C ARG A 45 5.47 12.47 -0.86
N GLU A 46 4.90 13.47 -0.19
CA GLU A 46 3.48 13.83 -0.32
C GLU A 46 3.12 14.30 -1.73
N THR A 47 4.05 14.99 -2.42
CA THR A 47 3.92 15.32 -3.86
C THR A 47 3.80 14.07 -4.75
N GLN A 48 4.39 12.94 -4.34
CA GLN A 48 4.32 11.65 -5.01
C GLN A 48 3.22 10.72 -4.47
N ARG A 49 2.30 11.23 -3.62
CA ARG A 49 1.22 10.43 -3.03
C ARG A 49 0.30 9.88 -4.14
N PRO A 50 0.12 8.54 -4.26
CA PRO A 50 -0.77 7.97 -5.26
C PRO A 50 -2.24 8.33 -5.03
N VAL A 51 -2.99 8.36 -6.13
CA VAL A 51 -4.46 8.53 -6.15
C VAL A 51 -5.17 7.23 -6.50
N CYS A 52 -6.38 7.06 -5.98
CA CYS A 52 -7.26 5.96 -6.32
C CYS A 52 -7.75 6.11 -7.77
N ALA A 53 -7.46 5.12 -8.62
CA ALA A 53 -7.89 5.09 -10.01
C ALA A 53 -9.42 5.06 -10.19
N ARG A 54 -10.18 4.67 -9.16
CA ARG A 54 -11.65 4.56 -9.21
C ARG A 54 -12.40 5.76 -8.62
N CYS A 55 -11.90 6.39 -7.55
CA CYS A 55 -12.58 7.53 -6.90
C CYS A 55 -11.74 8.81 -6.80
N GLY A 56 -10.56 8.86 -7.40
CA GLY A 56 -9.68 10.04 -7.47
C GLY A 56 -9.03 10.48 -6.16
N ARG A 57 -9.49 9.97 -5.00
CA ARG A 57 -8.97 10.34 -3.68
C ARG A 57 -7.53 9.85 -3.47
N GLN A 58 -6.72 10.69 -2.83
CA GLN A 58 -5.33 10.40 -2.47
C GLN A 58 -5.23 9.39 -1.29
N PHE A 59 -4.24 8.50 -1.32
CA PHE A 59 -3.83 7.57 -0.24
C PHE A 59 -4.94 6.83 0.56
N THR A 60 -4.93 6.74 1.90
CA THR A 60 -4.20 7.42 3.00
C THR A 60 -2.72 7.02 3.19
N ASP A 61 -2.03 7.57 4.20
CA ASP A 61 -0.66 7.19 4.61
C ASP A 61 -0.49 5.69 4.84
N GLU A 62 -1.37 5.08 5.63
CA GLU A 62 -1.37 3.63 5.87
C GLU A 62 -1.50 2.83 4.56
N ARG A 63 -2.41 3.25 3.68
CA ARG A 63 -2.62 2.61 2.38
C ARG A 63 -1.40 2.76 1.47
N TRP A 64 -0.76 3.92 1.53
CA TRP A 64 0.42 4.25 0.75
C TRP A 64 1.66 3.52 1.26
N GLU A 65 1.81 3.35 2.57
CA GLU A 65 2.84 2.51 3.19
C GLU A 65 2.68 1.06 2.79
N GLN A 66 1.47 0.50 2.86
CA GLN A 66 1.19 -0.84 2.35
C GLN A 66 1.61 -1.00 0.87
N VAL A 67 1.29 -0.02 0.00
CA VAL A 67 1.63 -0.08 -1.43
C VAL A 67 3.13 0.16 -1.69
N ALA A 68 3.79 0.99 -0.89
CA ALA A 68 5.23 1.30 -1.01
C ALA A 68 6.11 0.15 -0.50
N VAL A 69 5.81 -0.38 0.70
CA VAL A 69 6.54 -1.48 1.35
C VAL A 69 6.29 -2.79 0.63
N HIS A 70 5.03 -3.11 0.31
CA HIS A 70 4.66 -4.36 -0.36
C HIS A 70 4.55 -4.21 -1.89
N ARG A 71 5.45 -3.41 -2.49
CA ARG A 71 5.56 -3.20 -3.95
C ARG A 71 5.62 -4.52 -4.75
N THR A 72 6.12 -5.60 -4.16
CA THR A 72 6.16 -6.95 -4.75
C THR A 72 5.00 -7.85 -4.30
N ALA A 73 4.63 -7.87 -3.01
CA ALA A 73 3.69 -8.85 -2.45
C ALA A 73 2.19 -8.55 -2.73
N VAL A 74 1.83 -7.30 -2.99
CA VAL A 74 0.44 -6.93 -3.35
C VAL A 74 0.19 -7.23 -4.84
N ARG A 75 -0.98 -7.78 -5.19
CA ARG A 75 -1.38 -8.03 -6.60
C ARG A 75 -1.46 -6.71 -7.38
N ALA A 76 -1.33 -6.74 -8.71
CA ALA A 76 -1.23 -5.49 -9.49
C ALA A 76 -2.48 -4.59 -9.38
N GLY A 77 -3.68 -5.16 -9.50
CA GLY A 77 -4.94 -4.41 -9.30
C GLY A 77 -5.14 -3.91 -7.86
N ASP A 78 -4.62 -4.64 -6.88
CA ASP A 78 -4.64 -4.28 -5.46
C ASP A 78 -3.77 -3.05 -5.11
N LYS A 79 -3.06 -2.43 -6.07
CA LYS A 79 -2.23 -1.23 -5.85
C LYS A 79 -2.88 0.08 -6.30
N SER A 80 -3.91 0.03 -7.15
CA SER A 80 -4.49 1.22 -7.80
C SER A 80 -5.74 1.78 -7.11
N VAL A 81 -6.35 1.04 -6.17
CA VAL A 81 -7.59 1.44 -5.48
C VAL A 81 -7.38 1.71 -3.98
N CYS A 82 -8.17 2.63 -3.41
CA CYS A 82 -8.21 2.89 -1.97
C CYS A 82 -8.92 1.75 -1.21
N GLY A 83 -8.77 1.71 0.12
CA GLY A 83 -9.28 0.62 0.96
C GLY A 83 -10.80 0.38 0.84
N SER A 84 -11.60 1.43 0.76
CA SER A 84 -13.06 1.30 0.56
C SER A 84 -13.42 0.73 -0.81
N CYS A 85 -12.84 1.26 -1.90
CA CYS A 85 -13.07 0.70 -3.24
C CYS A 85 -12.61 -0.77 -3.35
N ARG A 86 -11.56 -1.16 -2.63
CA ARG A 86 -11.14 -2.56 -2.51
C ARG A 86 -12.19 -3.41 -1.78
N ALA A 87 -12.78 -2.92 -0.70
CA ALA A 87 -13.85 -3.62 0.02
C ALA A 87 -15.09 -3.81 -0.89
N ASP A 88 -15.45 -2.79 -1.68
CA ASP A 88 -16.51 -2.90 -2.69
C ASP A 88 -16.19 -3.96 -3.76
N ASP A 89 -14.92 -4.12 -4.13
CA ASP A 89 -14.48 -5.14 -5.10
C ASP A 89 -14.57 -6.55 -4.51
N VAL A 90 -14.12 -6.74 -3.26
CA VAL A 90 -14.23 -8.02 -2.54
C VAL A 90 -15.70 -8.42 -2.35
N ALA A 91 -16.55 -7.52 -1.86
CA ALA A 91 -17.97 -7.80 -1.65
C ALA A 91 -18.70 -8.20 -2.95
N ARG A 92 -18.35 -7.59 -4.10
CA ARG A 92 -18.90 -7.98 -5.40
C ARG A 92 -18.43 -9.36 -5.87
N LEU A 93 -17.16 -9.70 -5.61
CA LEU A 93 -16.63 -11.04 -5.91
C LEU A 93 -17.25 -12.11 -5.01
N GLU A 94 -17.52 -11.80 -3.74
CA GLU A 94 -18.22 -12.70 -2.83
C GLU A 94 -19.66 -12.95 -3.28
N VAL A 95 -20.42 -11.90 -3.61
CA VAL A 95 -21.80 -12.04 -4.14
C VAL A 95 -21.82 -12.85 -5.45
N ALA A 96 -20.87 -12.62 -6.36
CA ALA A 96 -20.74 -13.44 -7.57
C ALA A 96 -20.43 -14.91 -7.24
N ALA A 97 -19.49 -15.18 -6.33
CA ALA A 97 -19.12 -16.54 -5.95
C ALA A 97 -20.21 -17.29 -5.15
N GLU A 98 -21.13 -16.59 -4.47
CA GLU A 98 -22.35 -17.19 -3.91
C GLU A 98 -23.39 -17.46 -5.01
N ALA A 99 -23.55 -16.56 -5.99
CA ALA A 99 -24.43 -16.78 -7.14
C ALA A 99 -23.98 -18.00 -7.98
N ASP A 100 -22.69 -18.09 -8.32
CA ASP A 100 -22.10 -19.23 -9.03
C ASP A 100 -22.32 -20.55 -8.25
N ARG A 101 -22.26 -20.51 -6.92
CA ARG A 101 -22.54 -21.67 -6.05
C ARG A 101 -24.02 -22.06 -6.03
N LEU A 102 -24.93 -21.09 -6.07
CA LEU A 102 -26.36 -21.36 -6.17
C LEU A 102 -26.72 -21.94 -7.55
N GLU A 103 -26.14 -21.40 -8.63
CA GLU A 103 -26.32 -21.92 -9.99
C GLU A 103 -25.77 -23.35 -10.12
N ALA A 104 -24.55 -23.61 -9.63
CA ALA A 104 -23.97 -24.96 -9.59
C ALA A 104 -24.69 -25.95 -8.65
N ALA A 105 -25.54 -25.46 -7.74
CA ALA A 105 -26.39 -26.27 -6.87
C ALA A 105 -27.78 -26.56 -7.48
N VAL A 106 -28.16 -25.90 -8.58
CA VAL A 106 -29.30 -26.34 -9.39
C VAL A 106 -28.91 -27.64 -10.09
N PRO A 107 -29.58 -28.78 -9.81
CA PRO A 107 -29.30 -30.00 -10.55
C PRO A 107 -29.60 -29.76 -12.03
N PRO A 108 -28.80 -30.30 -12.97
CA PRO A 108 -29.12 -30.19 -14.39
C PRO A 108 -30.52 -30.75 -14.63
N GLU A 109 -31.32 -30.03 -15.42
CA GLU A 109 -32.62 -30.52 -15.91
C GLU A 109 -32.40 -31.93 -16.48
N PRO A 110 -33.23 -32.92 -16.10
CA PRO A 110 -33.08 -34.26 -16.63
C PRO A 110 -33.24 -34.23 -18.14
N GLU A 111 -32.19 -34.60 -18.87
CA GLU A 111 -32.29 -34.80 -20.32
C GLU A 111 -33.39 -35.82 -20.58
N ASP A 112 -34.43 -35.44 -21.33
CA ASP A 112 -35.54 -36.31 -21.68
C ASP A 112 -35.00 -37.57 -22.37
N ASP A 113 -35.04 -38.69 -21.63
CA ASP A 113 -34.46 -39.98 -22.03
C ASP A 113 -35.11 -40.44 -23.34
N PRO A 114 -34.36 -40.61 -24.45
CA PRO A 114 -34.93 -40.90 -25.75
C PRO A 114 -35.59 -42.29 -25.74
N GLU A 115 -36.92 -42.28 -25.66
CA GLU A 115 -37.78 -43.44 -25.46
C GLU A 115 -37.37 -44.64 -26.36
N PRO A 116 -36.98 -45.80 -25.79
CA PRO A 116 -36.44 -46.91 -26.58
C PRO A 116 -37.54 -47.56 -27.42
N ASP A 117 -37.59 -47.21 -28.71
CA ASP A 117 -38.62 -47.64 -29.67
C ASP A 117 -38.77 -49.17 -29.69
N ARG A 118 -39.91 -49.64 -29.18
CA ARG A 118 -40.24 -51.06 -29.08
C ARG A 118 -40.71 -51.61 -30.42
N ARG A 119 -39.77 -51.80 -31.34
CA ARG A 119 -39.94 -52.61 -32.56
C ARG A 119 -38.84 -53.68 -32.63
N GLY A 120 -39.11 -54.94 -32.95
CA GLY A 120 -40.38 -55.49 -33.43
C GLY A 120 -40.17 -56.68 -34.38
N TRP A 121 -39.46 -57.71 -33.90
CA TRP A 121 -39.33 -59.05 -34.52
C TRP A 121 -38.63 -59.19 -35.90
N PHE A 122 -38.34 -60.47 -36.23
CA PHE A 122 -37.73 -61.01 -37.46
C PHE A 122 -36.18 -60.86 -37.56
N ARG A 123 -35.37 -61.89 -37.90
CA ARG A 123 -35.63 -63.27 -38.37
C ARG A 123 -34.51 -64.28 -37.97
N ARG A 124 -34.94 -65.53 -37.85
CA ARG A 124 -34.25 -66.85 -37.71
C ARG A 124 -32.78 -66.99 -38.14
N ARG A 125 -32.02 -67.77 -37.33
CA ARG A 125 -31.38 -69.09 -37.63
C ARG A 125 -31.24 -69.39 -39.14
N THR A 126 -30.05 -69.72 -39.68
CA THR A 126 -29.03 -70.66 -39.18
C THR A 126 -27.60 -70.19 -39.35
#